data_AF-A0A3L7NPH4-F1
#
_entry.id   AF-A0A3L7NPH4-F1
#
_cell.length_a   1.000
_cell.length_b   1.000
_cell.length_c   1.000
_cell.angle_alpha   90.00
_cell.angle_beta   90.00
_cell.angle_gamma   90.00
#
_symmetry.space_group_name_H-M   'P 1'
#
loop_
_entity.id
_entity.type
_entity.pdbx_description
1 polymer ?
#
loop_
_entity_poly.entity_id
_entity_poly.type
_entity_poly.pdbx_seq_one_letter_code
_entity_poly.pdbx_strand_id
1 'polypeptide(L)'
;MVRLGYLLVVAVLVGLGGVVSHAQEQGIADFSKLNGETDWPWWRGPSRNGIATETTVPTKFGDGENMAWKAKVPGRGHSSPTVVGDRIYLTTAFKEDERHCVVAFDRQTGQEVWQIEVNQGAFPKKNHAKNTEATPTIACDGERLFVTFYHHNQVELITLDFDGKVLWRKKVADFHPKMYEYGYAPSPIIYRGNVIVASEY
;
A
#
# COMPACT_ATOMS: atom_id res chain seq x y z
N MET A 1 -20.06 48.44 11.43
CA MET A 1 -20.21 47.46 10.34
C MET A 1 -19.04 47.66 9.38
N VAL A 2 -17.93 46.94 9.59
CA VAL A 2 -16.67 47.09 8.84
C VAL A 2 -16.41 45.76 8.13
N ARG A 3 -16.40 45.79 6.80
CA ARG A 3 -16.02 44.64 5.95
C ARG A 3 -14.49 44.59 5.91
N LEU A 4 -13.90 43.52 6.45
CA LEU A 4 -12.49 43.21 6.27
C LEU A 4 -12.35 42.41 4.96
N GLY A 5 -11.79 43.02 3.92
CA GLY A 5 -11.41 42.34 2.69
C GLY A 5 -10.11 41.58 2.90
N TYR A 6 -10.08 40.29 2.59
CA TYR A 6 -8.85 39.51 2.53
C TYR A 6 -8.18 39.75 1.17
N LEU A 7 -6.96 40.29 1.19
CA LEU A 7 -6.11 40.45 0.02
C LEU A 7 -5.45 39.09 -0.29
N LEU A 8 -5.83 38.46 -1.39
CA LEU A 8 -5.13 37.29 -1.92
C LEU A 8 -3.90 37.78 -2.71
N VAL A 9 -2.69 37.55 -2.18
CA VAL A 9 -1.45 37.81 -2.93
C VAL A 9 -1.07 36.54 -3.67
N VAL A 10 -1.27 36.51 -4.98
CA VAL A 10 -0.73 35.47 -5.86
C VAL A 10 0.62 35.97 -6.37
N ALA A 11 1.71 35.38 -5.89
CA ALA A 11 3.03 35.62 -6.44
C ALA A 11 3.23 34.73 -7.68
N VAL A 12 3.20 35.33 -8.87
CA VAL A 12 3.65 34.67 -10.10
C VAL A 12 5.14 34.92 -10.25
N LEU A 13 5.97 33.91 -9.96
CA LEU A 13 7.38 33.92 -10.27
C LEU A 13 7.55 33.60 -11.76
N VAL A 14 7.84 34.63 -12.57
CA VAL A 14 8.29 34.45 -13.95
C VAL A 14 9.79 34.15 -13.91
N GLY A 15 10.14 32.86 -13.89
CA GLY A 15 11.52 32.40 -13.98
C GLY A 15 11.97 32.31 -15.44
N LEU A 16 13.00 33.09 -15.78
CA LEU A 16 13.72 33.04 -17.05
C LEU A 16 14.44 31.68 -17.22
N GLY A 17 14.15 30.98 -18.31
CA GLY A 17 15.09 30.14 -19.07
C GLY A 17 15.98 29.16 -18.29
N GLY A 18 15.44 28.40 -17.35
CA GLY A 18 16.09 27.19 -16.83
C GLY A 18 15.56 25.97 -17.56
N VAL A 19 16.44 25.00 -17.89
CA VAL A 19 15.99 23.66 -18.30
C VAL A 19 15.07 23.17 -17.19
N VAL A 20 13.77 23.04 -17.48
CA VAL A 20 12.86 22.30 -16.63
C VAL A 20 13.30 20.84 -16.76
N SER A 21 14.25 20.43 -15.92
CA SER A 21 14.40 19.02 -15.59
C SER A 21 13.10 18.69 -14.89
N HIS A 22 12.16 18.15 -15.67
CA HIS A 22 11.04 17.46 -15.09
C HIS A 22 11.70 16.44 -14.17
N ALA A 23 11.40 16.50 -12.87
CA ALA A 23 11.72 15.40 -11.96
C ALA A 23 10.92 14.21 -12.50
N GLN A 24 11.48 13.51 -13.49
CA GLN A 24 10.86 12.35 -14.07
C GLN A 24 10.95 11.32 -12.97
N GLU A 25 9.80 11.07 -12.33
CA GLU A 25 9.67 9.99 -11.37
C GLU A 25 10.09 8.72 -12.09
N GLN A 26 11.28 8.21 -11.77
CA GLN A 26 11.81 7.03 -12.43
C GLN A 26 11.09 5.75 -11.94
N GLY A 27 10.21 5.89 -10.94
CA GLY A 27 9.29 4.85 -10.49
C GLY A 27 10.06 3.59 -10.09
N ILE A 28 9.77 2.50 -10.78
CA ILE A 28 10.44 1.21 -10.57
C ILE A 28 11.93 1.21 -10.95
N ALA A 29 12.41 2.11 -11.83
CA ALA A 29 13.81 2.12 -12.27
C ALA A 29 14.80 2.51 -11.16
N ASP A 30 14.32 3.11 -10.06
CA ASP A 30 15.12 3.33 -8.85
C ASP A 30 15.42 2.02 -8.08
N PHE A 31 14.80 0.89 -8.46
CA PHE A 31 14.81 -0.38 -7.74
C PHE A 31 15.26 -1.53 -8.64
N SER A 32 16.59 -1.70 -8.76
CA SER A 32 17.22 -2.64 -9.70
C SER A 32 16.81 -4.11 -9.60
N LYS A 33 16.19 -4.53 -8.49
CA LYS A 33 15.73 -5.92 -8.28
C LYS A 33 14.27 -6.15 -8.67
N LEU A 34 13.54 -5.09 -9.02
CA LEU A 34 12.16 -5.21 -9.48
C LEU A 34 12.13 -5.27 -11.00
N ASN A 35 11.23 -6.08 -11.54
CA ASN A 35 10.98 -6.17 -12.96
C ASN A 35 9.81 -5.27 -13.37
N GLY A 36 10.09 -4.19 -14.10
CA GLY A 36 9.10 -3.21 -14.55
C GLY A 36 7.98 -3.73 -15.46
N GLU A 37 8.16 -4.91 -16.06
CA GLU A 37 7.17 -5.52 -16.96
C GLU A 37 6.28 -6.51 -16.23
N THR A 38 6.82 -7.24 -15.25
CA THR A 38 6.12 -8.36 -14.61
C THR A 38 5.69 -8.09 -13.17
N ASP A 39 6.27 -7.08 -12.51
CA ASP A 39 6.00 -6.77 -11.11
C ASP A 39 5.04 -5.58 -10.95
N TRP A 40 4.25 -5.65 -9.89
CA TRP A 40 3.35 -4.62 -9.39
C TRP A 40 3.66 -4.35 -7.90
N PRO A 41 4.77 -3.65 -7.61
CA PRO A 41 5.39 -3.64 -6.29
C PRO A 41 4.70 -2.76 -5.23
N TRP A 42 3.78 -1.88 -5.62
CA TRP A 42 3.10 -0.95 -4.72
C TRP A 42 1.77 -0.46 -5.32
N TRP A 43 1.02 0.31 -4.52
CA TRP A 43 -0.24 0.92 -4.96
C TRP A 43 -0.05 1.71 -6.27
N ARG A 44 -0.94 1.47 -7.24
CA ARG A 44 -0.90 2.02 -8.62
C ARG A 44 0.28 1.56 -9.50
N GLY A 45 1.02 0.53 -9.09
CA GLY A 45 1.93 -0.19 -9.98
C GLY A 45 3.25 0.53 -10.28
N PRO A 46 4.08 -0.05 -11.15
CA PRO A 46 5.49 0.33 -11.32
C PRO A 46 5.68 1.80 -11.73
N SER A 47 4.74 2.31 -12.54
CA SER A 47 4.71 3.69 -13.03
C SER A 47 3.77 4.60 -12.24
N ARG A 48 3.18 4.12 -11.13
CA ARG A 48 2.29 4.87 -10.20
C ARG A 48 1.03 5.48 -10.81
N ASN A 49 0.74 5.11 -12.03
CA ASN A 49 -0.39 5.61 -12.80
C ASN A 49 -1.59 4.66 -12.79
N GLY A 50 -1.45 3.45 -12.24
CA GLY A 50 -2.50 2.43 -12.21
C GLY A 50 -2.74 1.75 -13.55
N ILE A 51 -1.75 1.79 -14.46
CA ILE A 51 -1.86 1.24 -15.81
C ILE A 51 -0.91 0.04 -15.94
N ALA A 52 -1.46 -1.11 -16.36
CA ALA A 52 -0.67 -2.27 -16.75
C ALA A 52 -0.16 -2.15 -18.19
N THR A 53 1.00 -2.74 -18.48
CA THR A 53 1.68 -2.68 -19.78
C THR A 53 1.02 -3.56 -20.86
N GLU A 54 0.39 -4.66 -20.46
CA GLU A 54 -0.23 -5.61 -21.39
C GLU A 54 -1.53 -5.07 -21.99
N THR A 55 -1.60 -5.05 -23.32
CA THR A 55 -2.74 -4.47 -24.05
C THR A 55 -3.79 -5.50 -24.44
N THR A 56 -3.48 -6.80 -24.39
CA THR A 56 -4.43 -7.88 -24.72
C THR A 56 -4.78 -8.65 -23.48
N VAL A 57 -5.83 -8.19 -22.80
CA VAL A 57 -6.38 -8.84 -21.60
C VAL A 57 -7.66 -9.60 -21.95
N PRO A 58 -7.92 -10.76 -21.30
CA PRO A 58 -9.22 -11.41 -21.44
C PRO A 58 -10.33 -10.45 -20.98
N THR A 59 -11.44 -10.40 -21.71
CA THR A 59 -12.62 -9.59 -21.36
C THR A 59 -13.80 -10.44 -20.89
N LYS A 60 -13.62 -11.76 -20.86
CA LYS A 60 -14.55 -12.76 -20.33
C LYS A 60 -13.82 -13.63 -19.33
N PHE A 61 -14.44 -13.86 -18.17
CA PHE A 61 -13.86 -14.63 -17.07
C PHE A 61 -14.93 -15.52 -16.42
N GLY A 62 -14.55 -16.74 -16.07
CA GLY A 62 -15.40 -17.67 -15.33
C GLY A 62 -14.69 -18.97 -14.99
N ASP A 63 -15.38 -19.84 -14.25
CA ASP A 63 -14.90 -21.20 -13.99
C ASP A 63 -14.73 -21.95 -15.34
N GLY A 64 -13.48 -22.22 -15.73
CA GLY A 64 -13.13 -22.84 -17.02
C GLY A 64 -12.91 -21.87 -18.19
N GLU A 65 -13.04 -20.56 -18.00
CA GLU A 65 -12.82 -19.54 -19.04
C GLU A 65 -11.88 -18.43 -18.52
N ASN A 66 -10.65 -18.38 -19.04
CA ASN A 66 -9.64 -17.35 -18.74
C ASN A 66 -9.33 -17.11 -17.24
N MET A 67 -9.72 -18.03 -16.35
CA MET A 67 -9.38 -18.02 -14.93
C MET A 67 -8.27 -19.04 -14.68
N ALA A 68 -7.05 -18.57 -14.45
CA ALA A 68 -5.90 -19.44 -14.16
C ALA A 68 -6.07 -20.18 -12.83
N TRP A 69 -6.52 -19.46 -11.80
CA TRP A 69 -6.82 -19.98 -10.47
C TRP A 69 -7.69 -18.99 -9.70
N LYS A 70 -8.29 -19.44 -8.60
CA LYS A 70 -8.94 -18.61 -7.60
C LYS A 70 -8.53 -19.07 -6.21
N ALA A 71 -8.28 -18.11 -5.32
CA ALA A 71 -7.85 -18.38 -3.96
C ALA A 71 -8.82 -17.73 -2.97
N LYS A 72 -9.08 -18.41 -1.85
CA LYS A 72 -9.77 -17.79 -0.72
C LYS A 72 -8.75 -16.94 0.04
N VAL A 73 -8.98 -15.65 0.14
CA VAL A 73 -8.16 -14.76 0.96
C VAL A 73 -8.61 -14.88 2.42
N PRO A 74 -7.71 -15.19 3.37
CA PRO A 74 -8.06 -15.29 4.78
C PRO A 74 -8.29 -13.91 5.40
N GLY A 75 -9.23 -13.81 6.34
CA GLY A 75 -9.60 -12.53 6.94
C GLY A 75 -10.27 -11.57 5.95
N ARG A 76 -10.20 -10.27 6.25
CA ARG A 76 -10.74 -9.19 5.43
C ARG A 76 -9.67 -8.11 5.23
N GLY A 77 -9.60 -7.52 4.05
CA GLY A 77 -8.68 -6.42 3.73
C GLY A 77 -9.10 -5.72 2.45
N HIS A 78 -8.71 -4.45 2.31
CA HIS A 78 -8.96 -3.64 1.12
C HIS A 78 -7.68 -3.30 0.34
N SER A 79 -6.53 -3.82 0.76
CA SER A 79 -5.28 -3.66 0.01
C SER A 79 -5.44 -4.22 -1.40
N SER A 80 -4.93 -3.49 -2.39
CA SER A 80 -4.59 -4.06 -3.69
C SER A 80 -3.47 -5.10 -3.55
N PRO A 81 -3.45 -6.17 -4.38
CA PRO A 81 -2.36 -7.13 -4.39
C PRO A 81 -1.05 -6.50 -4.82
N THR A 82 0.01 -6.80 -4.10
CA THR A 82 1.39 -6.48 -4.47
C THR A 82 2.02 -7.71 -5.09
N VAL A 83 2.42 -7.63 -6.35
CA VAL A 83 2.94 -8.78 -7.13
C VAL A 83 4.43 -8.56 -7.38
N VAL A 84 5.29 -9.44 -6.89
CA VAL A 84 6.74 -9.35 -7.09
C VAL A 84 7.31 -10.74 -7.30
N GLY A 85 7.94 -10.97 -8.46
CA GLY A 85 8.43 -12.29 -8.85
C GLY A 85 7.32 -13.34 -8.84
N ASP A 86 7.55 -14.43 -8.11
CA ASP A 86 6.63 -15.58 -7.97
C ASP A 86 5.65 -15.45 -6.80
N ARG A 87 5.51 -14.26 -6.21
CA ARG A 87 4.67 -14.04 -5.02
C ARG A 87 3.67 -12.91 -5.20
N ILE A 88 2.52 -13.09 -4.54
CA ILE A 88 1.49 -12.07 -4.36
C ILE A 88 1.32 -11.83 -2.88
N TYR A 89 1.36 -10.58 -2.44
CA TYR A 89 1.25 -10.19 -1.05
C TYR A 89 0.01 -9.34 -0.81
N LEU A 90 -0.67 -9.58 0.31
CA LEU A 90 -1.85 -8.81 0.75
C LEU A 90 -1.77 -8.53 2.26
N THR A 91 -2.33 -7.39 2.67
CA THR A 91 -2.64 -7.16 4.08
C THR A 91 -4.05 -7.67 4.36
N THR A 92 -4.23 -8.40 5.45
CA THR A 92 -5.53 -8.87 5.89
C THR A 92 -5.70 -8.65 7.38
N ALA A 93 -6.94 -8.69 7.85
CA ALA A 93 -7.26 -8.58 9.25
C ALA A 93 -8.37 -9.55 9.65
N PHE A 94 -8.29 -10.04 10.89
CA PHE A 94 -9.32 -10.83 11.54
C PHE A 94 -9.91 -9.97 12.65
N LYS A 95 -11.12 -9.46 12.43
CA LYS A 95 -11.72 -8.46 13.31
C LYS A 95 -12.10 -9.07 14.67
N GLU A 96 -12.56 -10.31 14.66
CA GLU A 96 -13.01 -11.05 15.83
C GLU A 96 -11.86 -11.30 16.81
N ASP A 97 -10.66 -11.52 16.28
CA ASP A 97 -9.44 -11.78 17.06
C ASP A 97 -8.57 -10.52 17.23
N GLU A 98 -8.99 -9.40 16.63
CA GLU A 98 -8.24 -8.14 16.52
C GLU A 98 -6.81 -8.33 15.97
N ARG A 99 -6.65 -9.11 14.89
CA ARG A 99 -5.33 -9.43 14.32
C ARG A 99 -5.09 -8.78 12.98
N HIS A 100 -3.93 -8.17 12.82
CA HIS A 100 -3.38 -7.79 11.52
C HIS A 100 -2.46 -8.88 11.01
N CYS A 101 -2.64 -9.23 9.75
CA CYS A 101 -1.85 -10.25 9.07
C CYS A 101 -1.30 -9.74 7.75
N VAL A 102 -0.20 -10.35 7.33
CA VAL A 102 0.28 -10.31 5.95
C VAL A 102 0.24 -11.72 5.42
N VAL A 103 -0.27 -11.89 4.21
CA VAL A 103 -0.38 -13.19 3.54
C VAL A 103 0.37 -13.14 2.21
N ALA A 104 1.06 -14.23 1.90
CA ALA A 104 1.69 -14.45 0.60
C ALA A 104 1.07 -15.64 -0.10
N PHE A 105 0.84 -15.48 -1.40
CA PHE A 105 0.40 -16.53 -2.30
C PHE A 105 1.46 -16.78 -3.36
N ASP A 106 1.53 -18.03 -3.81
CA ASP A 106 2.27 -18.40 -5.00
C ASP A 106 1.53 -17.86 -6.23
N ARG A 107 2.23 -17.06 -7.05
CA ARG A 107 1.62 -16.36 -8.19
C ARG A 107 1.09 -17.32 -9.25
N GLN A 108 1.73 -18.48 -9.43
CA GLN A 108 1.39 -19.41 -10.50
C GLN A 108 0.20 -20.29 -10.14
N THR A 109 0.07 -20.66 -8.86
CA THR A 109 -0.91 -21.63 -8.39
C THR A 109 -2.04 -21.02 -7.56
N GLY A 110 -1.84 -19.80 -7.03
CA GLY A 110 -2.77 -19.18 -6.08
C GLY A 110 -2.78 -19.85 -4.70
N GLN A 111 -1.85 -20.78 -4.43
CA GLN A 111 -1.75 -21.43 -3.13
C GLN A 111 -1.16 -20.47 -2.10
N GLU A 112 -1.70 -20.46 -0.88
CA GLU A 112 -1.10 -19.73 0.23
C GLU A 112 0.28 -20.34 0.55
N VAL A 113 1.30 -19.49 0.57
CA VAL A 113 2.68 -19.88 0.91
C VAL A 113 2.90 -19.68 2.41
N TRP A 114 2.49 -18.53 2.92
CA TRP A 114 2.55 -18.21 4.33
C TRP A 114 1.51 -17.15 4.69
N GLN A 115 1.10 -17.17 5.96
CA GLN A 115 0.37 -16.09 6.61
C GLN A 115 1.07 -15.81 7.94
N ILE A 116 1.46 -14.55 8.15
CA ILE A 116 2.04 -14.11 9.41
C ILE A 116 1.09 -13.15 10.10
N GLU A 117 1.00 -13.26 11.41
CA GLU A 117 0.40 -12.25 12.26
C GLU A 117 1.47 -11.21 12.60
N VAL A 118 1.18 -9.93 12.31
CA VAL A 118 2.12 -8.84 12.57
C VAL A 118 1.77 -8.03 13.80
N ASN A 119 0.47 -7.97 14.16
CA ASN A 119 -0.04 -7.31 15.35
C ASN A 119 -1.34 -7.98 15.84
N GLN A 120 -1.61 -7.89 17.14
CA GLN A 120 -2.83 -8.37 17.78
C GLN A 120 -3.35 -7.37 18.82
N GLY A 121 -4.68 -7.29 18.95
CA GLY A 121 -5.38 -6.44 19.89
C GLY A 121 -5.45 -4.98 19.46
N ALA A 122 -6.17 -4.20 20.27
CA ALA A 122 -6.24 -2.74 20.20
C ALA A 122 -6.82 -2.20 18.89
N PHE A 123 -7.75 -2.95 18.30
CA PHE A 123 -8.57 -2.41 17.24
C PHE A 123 -9.54 -1.37 17.82
N PRO A 124 -9.83 -0.29 17.10
CA PRO A 124 -10.80 0.69 17.55
C PRO A 124 -12.18 0.07 17.57
N LYS A 125 -12.97 0.42 18.60
CA LYS A 125 -14.37 -0.02 18.71
C LYS A 125 -15.21 0.36 17.50
N LYS A 126 -14.84 1.45 16.81
CA LYS A 126 -15.50 1.94 15.62
C LYS A 126 -14.49 2.12 14.50
N ASN A 127 -14.84 1.56 13.36
CA ASN A 127 -14.22 1.78 12.06
C ASN A 127 -15.37 1.87 11.05
N HIS A 128 -15.26 2.75 10.06
CA HIS A 128 -16.33 2.95 9.09
C HIS A 128 -16.60 1.65 8.33
N ALA A 129 -17.88 1.29 8.12
CA ALA A 129 -18.26 -0.02 7.55
C ALA A 129 -17.66 -0.29 6.15
N LYS A 130 -17.40 0.78 5.39
CA LYS A 130 -16.72 0.72 4.07
C LYS A 130 -15.19 0.68 4.15
N ASN A 131 -14.61 0.61 5.34
CA ASN A 131 -13.18 0.43 5.55
C ASN A 131 -12.90 -0.96 6.17
N THR A 132 -11.62 -1.32 6.22
CA THR A 132 -11.10 -2.48 6.92
C THR A 132 -9.96 -2.07 7.83
N GLU A 133 -9.57 -2.98 8.71
CA GLU A 133 -8.41 -2.90 9.58
C GLU A 133 -7.10 -3.13 8.78
N ALA A 134 -7.20 -3.63 7.54
CA ALA A 134 -6.07 -3.93 6.64
C ALA A 134 -6.27 -3.31 5.23
N THR A 135 -6.39 -2.00 5.18
CA THR A 135 -6.60 -1.24 3.95
C THR A 135 -5.31 -0.86 3.21
N PRO A 136 -4.22 -0.45 3.88
CA PRO A 136 -3.00 -0.06 3.19
C PRO A 136 -2.40 -1.17 2.31
N THR A 137 -2.07 -0.87 1.06
CA THR A 137 -1.33 -1.77 0.17
C THR A 137 0.15 -1.84 0.53
N ILE A 138 0.70 -3.05 0.51
CA ILE A 138 2.12 -3.33 0.75
C ILE A 138 2.97 -2.65 -0.32
N ALA A 139 4.10 -2.06 0.06
CA ALA A 139 5.11 -1.62 -0.89
C ALA A 139 6.34 -2.54 -0.84
N CYS A 140 7.01 -2.74 -1.97
CA CYS A 140 8.21 -3.57 -2.08
C CYS A 140 9.31 -2.83 -2.84
N ASP A 141 10.55 -2.91 -2.38
CA ASP A 141 11.74 -2.34 -3.06
C ASP A 141 12.54 -3.39 -3.88
N GLY A 142 12.02 -4.62 -3.97
CA GLY A 142 12.70 -5.78 -4.56
C GLY A 142 13.58 -6.56 -3.59
N GLU A 143 13.70 -6.11 -2.34
CA GLU A 143 14.41 -6.79 -1.26
C GLU A 143 13.54 -7.05 -0.04
N ARG A 144 12.60 -6.14 0.24
CA ARG A 144 11.85 -6.05 1.49
C ARG A 144 10.43 -5.62 1.22
N LEU A 145 9.53 -6.08 2.07
CA LEU A 145 8.14 -5.66 2.10
C LEU A 145 7.95 -4.62 3.19
N PHE A 146 7.23 -3.56 2.88
CA PHE A 146 6.90 -2.46 3.77
C PHE A 146 5.39 -2.41 3.93
N VAL A 147 4.92 -2.66 5.15
CA VAL A 147 3.50 -2.67 5.48
C VAL A 147 3.21 -1.65 6.56
N THR A 148 2.08 -0.95 6.43
CA THR A 148 1.63 -0.02 7.46
C THR A 148 0.31 -0.48 8.03
N PHE A 149 0.21 -0.50 9.34
CA PHE A 149 -1.02 -0.70 10.07
C PHE A 149 -1.17 0.42 11.09
N TYR A 150 -2.41 0.83 11.36
CA TYR A 150 -2.66 1.47 12.64
C TYR A 150 -2.66 0.37 13.71
N HIS A 151 -2.13 0.64 14.89
CA HIS A 151 -2.20 -0.28 16.01
C HIS A 151 -2.15 0.54 17.29
N HIS A 152 -3.05 0.30 18.25
CA HIS A 152 -3.29 1.23 19.35
C HIS A 152 -3.56 2.67 18.84
N ASN A 153 -2.81 3.66 19.34
CA ASN A 153 -2.93 5.08 18.98
C ASN A 153 -1.75 5.52 18.09
N GLN A 154 -1.24 4.64 17.23
CA GLN A 154 -0.13 4.94 16.35
C GLN A 154 -0.27 4.28 14.98
N VAL A 155 0.43 4.85 14.00
CA VAL A 155 0.73 4.18 12.73
C VAL A 155 2.10 3.53 12.87
N GLU A 156 2.15 2.24 12.59
CA GLU A 156 3.38 1.44 12.55
C GLU A 156 3.77 1.14 11.12
N LEU A 157 5.04 1.34 10.80
CA LEU A 157 5.69 0.77 9.63
C LEU A 157 6.41 -0.51 10.06
N ILE A 158 6.06 -1.63 9.44
CA ILE A 158 6.65 -2.94 9.70
C ILE A 158 7.33 -3.39 8.40
N THR A 159 8.57 -3.85 8.52
CA THR A 159 9.35 -4.34 7.38
C THR A 159 9.55 -5.83 7.50
N LEU A 160 9.28 -6.55 6.42
CA LEU A 160 9.41 -8.00 6.32
C LEU A 160 10.41 -8.37 5.21
N ASP A 161 11.00 -9.55 5.30
CA ASP A 161 11.55 -10.23 4.12
C ASP A 161 10.46 -11.01 3.37
N PHE A 162 10.84 -11.68 2.29
CA PHE A 162 9.92 -12.46 1.45
C PHE A 162 9.46 -13.79 2.07
N ASP A 163 10.07 -14.23 3.16
CA ASP A 163 9.64 -15.38 3.94
C ASP A 163 8.70 -14.98 5.10
N GLY A 164 8.34 -13.70 5.17
CA GLY A 164 7.43 -13.17 6.19
C GLY A 164 8.12 -12.91 7.54
N LYS A 165 9.46 -12.95 7.61
CA LYS A 165 10.14 -12.61 8.85
C LYS A 165 10.14 -11.10 9.05
N VAL A 166 9.71 -10.67 10.24
CA VAL A 166 9.84 -9.26 10.65
C VAL A 166 11.31 -8.90 10.79
N LEU A 167 11.77 -7.96 9.96
CA LEU A 167 13.13 -7.42 10.01
C LEU A 167 13.22 -6.30 11.05
N TRP A 168 12.26 -5.37 11.03
CA TRP A 168 12.14 -4.30 12.01
C TRP A 168 10.74 -3.67 11.98
N ARG A 169 10.43 -2.90 13.02
CA ARG A 169 9.19 -2.13 13.16
C ARG A 169 9.47 -0.74 13.71
N LYS A 170 8.70 0.26 13.29
CA LYS A 170 8.86 1.66 13.70
C LYS A 170 7.50 2.36 13.82
N LYS A 171 7.29 3.07 14.94
CA LYS A 171 6.25 4.09 15.05
C LYS A 171 6.58 5.24 14.10
N VAL A 172 5.69 5.54 13.16
CA VAL A 172 5.90 6.60 12.16
C VAL A 172 5.00 7.82 12.35
N ALA A 173 3.87 7.64 13.05
CA ALA A 173 2.98 8.73 13.44
C ALA A 173 2.10 8.33 14.63
N ASP A 174 1.50 9.31 15.28
CA ASP A 174 0.34 9.08 16.13
C ASP A 174 -0.90 8.78 15.27
N PHE A 175 -1.87 8.08 15.86
CA PHE A 175 -3.17 7.82 15.25
C PHE A 175 -4.26 7.99 16.32
N HIS A 176 -5.28 8.78 16.01
CA HIS A 176 -6.36 9.10 16.94
C HIS A 176 -7.67 8.43 16.51
N PRO A 177 -7.93 7.16 16.86
CA PRO A 177 -9.06 6.38 16.33
C PRO A 177 -10.44 6.97 16.64
N LYS A 178 -10.56 7.75 17.73
CA LYS A 178 -11.82 8.44 18.09
C LYS A 178 -12.08 9.68 17.23
N MET A 179 -11.03 10.31 16.72
CA MET A 179 -11.13 11.45 15.81
C MET A 179 -11.32 10.95 14.36
N TYR A 180 -10.64 9.85 14.02
CA TYR A 180 -10.61 9.25 12.69
C TYR A 180 -11.35 7.92 12.63
N GLU A 181 -12.66 7.97 12.84
CA GLU A 181 -13.51 6.78 12.80
C GLU A 181 -13.69 6.20 11.37
N TYR A 182 -13.15 6.88 10.35
CA TYR A 182 -13.03 6.36 8.99
C TYR A 182 -11.89 5.35 8.81
N GLY A 183 -11.03 5.20 9.81
CA GLY A 183 -9.87 4.31 9.81
C GLY A 183 -8.67 4.86 9.05
N TYR A 184 -7.55 4.15 9.10
CA TYR A 184 -6.33 4.49 8.37
C TYR A 184 -6.29 3.74 7.04
N ALA A 185 -5.91 4.44 5.98
CA ALA A 185 -5.91 3.94 4.60
C ALA A 185 -4.61 4.20 3.79
N PRO A 186 -3.79 5.23 4.10
CA PRO A 186 -2.61 5.50 3.29
C PRO A 186 -1.65 4.32 3.20
N SER A 187 -1.28 3.96 1.96
CA SER A 187 -0.25 2.95 1.67
C SER A 187 1.14 3.59 1.77
N PRO A 188 2.18 2.88 2.25
CA PRO A 188 3.55 3.37 2.18
C PRO A 188 3.98 3.54 0.72
N ILE A 189 4.81 4.55 0.48
CA ILE A 189 5.39 4.85 -0.84
C ILE A 189 6.91 4.78 -0.71
N ILE A 190 7.59 4.13 -1.65
CA ILE A 190 9.06 4.05 -1.64
C ILE A 190 9.61 5.02 -2.68
N TYR A 191 10.50 5.93 -2.33
CA TYR A 191 11.04 6.91 -3.27
C TYR A 191 12.52 7.15 -2.97
N ARG A 192 13.39 6.89 -3.96
CA ARG A 192 14.86 7.08 -3.84
C ARG A 192 15.44 6.52 -2.54
N GLY A 193 15.12 5.27 -2.21
CA GLY A 193 15.58 4.60 -0.99
C GLY A 193 14.90 5.04 0.31
N ASN A 194 13.90 5.91 0.27
CA ASN A 194 13.10 6.31 1.43
C ASN A 194 11.76 5.61 1.43
N VAL A 195 11.24 5.28 2.61
CA VAL A 195 9.84 4.87 2.79
C VAL A 195 9.08 6.06 3.37
N ILE A 196 8.12 6.55 2.61
CA ILE A 196 7.26 7.68 2.94
C ILE A 196 5.92 7.12 3.41
N VAL A 197 5.51 7.53 4.60
CA VAL A 197 4.21 7.18 5.17
C VAL A 197 3.43 8.46 5.38
N ALA A 198 2.24 8.54 4.79
CA ALA A 198 1.31 9.63 5.05
C ALA A 198 0.48 9.28 6.30
N SER A 199 0.36 10.22 7.22
CA SER A 199 -0.51 10.10 8.38
C SER A 199 -1.22 11.42 8.64
N GLU A 200 -2.39 11.33 9.25
CA GLU A 200 -3.19 12.45 9.70
C GLU A 200 -3.02 12.61 11.22
N TYR A 201 -2.92 13.86 11.69
CA TYR A 201 -2.73 14.23 13.10
C TYR A 201 -4.02 14.71 13.73
#